data_AF-A0A7J7IUX3-F1
#
_entry.id   AF-A0A7J7IUX3-F1
#
_cell.length_a   1.000
_cell.length_b   1.000
_cell.length_c   1.000
_cell.angle_alpha   90.00
_cell.angle_beta   90.00
_cell.angle_gamma   90.00
#
_symmetry.space_group_name_H-M   'P 1'
#
loop_
_entity.id
_entity.type
_entity.pdbx_description
1 polymer ?
#
loop_
_entity_poly.entity_id
_entity_poly.type
_entity_poly.pdbx_seq_one_letter_code
_entity_poly.pdbx_strand_id
1 'polypeptide(L)'
;MNQKFAQTSISLIARHLSIRSRIRTSNNMAFDLEDKLFSLSANGKVSELKSLISMSNIKLNASNQRGWTALMFAARNGHKDVVSLLVEKGANVEQQNGLGQTAYDIAAFWSQTAILSLLKQADTESQPTEPVHYFTVRHLDRANEKRKDLQWLKERLATSQLTTFILAFVKTFPVLTGDEKNYSVRKFLPKDLENFVDMENCEQSEIVFLGMRTNDETGKQECLFAVDISQETYTDIQAAFPNENLYVPKGLRDAFLLDSEEAALTGLAHSVLDWHRNCIFCQCCGYRTKFAHAGYKRECTNEDCRTVREVKNSSYLRLDPTIIVAVISTDKSKLLLAQGRRFIPNMWSCLAGFMEPGESIEDACRREVFEETGIRVGRVTYHSTQPWPFPTQIMIGLIGHATNTDITVDKSELSDAKWFSRSEVVQMMTRNHPHGYFNPPHNAIAHHLIKAFLHNTSSKI
;
A
#
# COMPACT_ATOMS: atom_id res chain seq x y z
N MET A 1 37.23 22.71 57.34
CA MET A 1 35.93 23.38 57.54
C MET A 1 35.87 24.57 56.59
N ASN A 2 34.93 24.52 55.64
CA ASN A 2 34.40 25.60 54.79
C ASN A 2 35.34 26.57 54.06
N GLN A 3 35.76 26.20 52.84
CA GLN A 3 35.81 27.12 51.67
C GLN A 3 36.17 26.42 50.33
N LYS A 4 35.76 25.16 50.13
CA LYS A 4 36.08 24.39 48.89
C LYS A 4 34.89 23.76 48.14
N PHE A 5 33.65 24.17 48.44
CA PHE A 5 32.46 23.55 47.83
C PHE A 5 31.60 24.47 46.94
N ALA A 6 32.04 25.70 46.62
CA ALA A 6 31.21 26.66 45.88
C ALA A 6 31.69 27.02 44.45
N GLN A 7 32.79 26.45 43.95
CA GLN A 7 33.33 26.82 42.62
C GLN A 7 33.30 25.72 41.55
N THR A 8 32.95 24.47 41.90
CA THR A 8 32.87 23.37 40.91
C THR A 8 31.46 23.16 40.33
N SER A 9 30.45 23.89 40.81
CA SER A 9 29.05 23.73 40.36
C SER A 9 28.62 24.75 39.31
N ILE A 10 29.41 25.79 39.03
CA ILE A 10 29.04 26.86 38.08
C ILE A 10 29.51 26.54 36.64
N SER A 11 30.57 25.74 36.46
CA SER A 11 31.07 25.38 35.12
C SER A 11 30.31 24.20 34.47
N LEU A 12 29.70 23.31 35.24
CA LEU A 12 28.86 22.22 34.68
C LEU A 12 27.45 22.69 34.28
N ILE A 13 26.88 23.68 34.98
CA ILE A 13 25.55 24.23 34.65
C ILE A 13 25.61 25.10 33.38
N ALA A 14 26.72 25.84 33.15
CA ALA A 14 26.91 26.62 31.93
C ALA A 14 27.05 25.75 30.66
N ARG A 15 27.61 24.54 30.77
CA ARG A 15 27.71 23.59 29.64
C ARG A 15 26.39 22.86 29.36
N HIS A 16 25.60 22.56 30.40
CA HIS A 16 24.27 21.95 30.24
C HIS A 16 23.21 22.92 29.69
N LEU A 17 23.32 24.22 29.98
CA LEU A 17 22.43 25.25 29.45
C LEU A 17 22.69 25.57 27.97
N SER A 18 23.93 25.41 27.48
CA SER A 18 24.30 25.57 26.06
C SER A 18 23.89 24.39 25.17
N ILE A 19 23.85 23.17 25.72
CA ILE A 19 23.39 21.97 24.98
C ILE A 19 21.85 21.88 25.00
N ARG A 20 21.20 22.24 26.11
CA ARG A 20 19.73 22.29 26.16
C ARG A 20 19.13 23.40 25.31
N SER A 21 19.80 24.54 25.12
CA SER A 21 19.35 25.56 24.16
C SER A 21 19.52 25.13 22.70
N ARG A 22 20.48 24.25 22.40
CA ARG A 22 20.68 23.66 21.06
C ARG A 22 19.75 22.50 20.72
N ILE A 23 19.34 21.67 21.69
CA ILE A 23 18.38 20.57 21.45
C ILE A 23 16.94 21.07 21.39
N ARG A 24 16.61 22.18 22.08
CA ARG A 24 15.26 22.79 22.03
C ARG A 24 15.01 23.64 20.79
N THR A 25 16.05 23.93 19.99
CA THR A 25 15.95 24.77 18.80
C THR A 25 15.85 23.98 17.50
N SER A 26 16.37 22.75 17.40
CA SER A 26 16.30 21.96 16.17
C SER A 26 14.89 21.40 15.87
N ASN A 27 14.19 20.85 16.88
CA ASN A 27 12.84 20.29 16.68
C ASN A 27 11.73 21.35 16.58
N ASN A 28 11.94 22.55 17.14
CA ASN A 28 11.01 23.68 16.97
C ASN A 28 11.26 24.43 15.65
N MET A 29 12.50 24.47 15.14
CA MET A 29 12.79 25.12 13.85
C MET A 29 12.18 24.37 12.66
N ALA A 30 12.11 23.04 12.68
CA ALA A 30 11.50 22.27 11.59
C ALA A 30 9.98 22.54 11.47
N PHE A 31 9.28 22.62 12.61
CA PHE A 31 7.86 22.99 12.67
C PHE A 31 7.64 24.45 12.21
N ASP A 32 8.52 25.36 12.61
CA ASP A 32 8.48 26.78 12.21
C ASP A 32 8.75 26.99 10.71
N LEU A 33 9.62 26.17 10.09
CA LEU A 33 9.93 26.23 8.67
C LEU A 33 8.74 25.78 7.79
N GLU A 34 8.06 24.69 8.15
CA GLU A 34 6.87 24.20 7.42
C GLU A 34 5.69 25.17 7.56
N ASP A 35 5.44 25.70 8.76
CA ASP A 35 4.42 26.72 8.97
C ASP A 35 4.73 28.01 8.19
N LYS A 36 6.01 28.40 8.12
CA LYS A 36 6.46 29.52 7.29
C LYS A 36 6.28 29.23 5.81
N LEU A 37 6.57 28.01 5.34
CA LEU A 37 6.31 27.59 3.95
C LEU A 37 4.81 27.72 3.60
N PHE A 38 3.93 27.25 4.48
CA PHE A 38 2.49 27.36 4.29
C PHE A 38 2.03 28.82 4.29
N SER A 39 2.51 29.63 5.23
CA SER A 39 2.16 31.05 5.34
C SER A 39 2.64 31.86 4.13
N LEU A 40 3.89 31.68 3.67
CA LEU A 40 4.41 32.36 2.48
C LEU A 40 3.64 31.95 1.22
N SER A 41 3.27 30.68 1.13
CA SER A 41 2.50 30.15 -0.01
C SER A 41 1.05 30.65 -0.01
N ALA A 42 0.43 30.74 1.16
CA ALA A 42 -0.92 31.26 1.34
C ALA A 42 -1.02 32.78 1.11
N ASN A 43 0.08 33.52 1.29
CA ASN A 43 0.11 34.99 1.13
C ASN A 43 0.76 35.46 -0.19
N GLY A 44 1.16 34.53 -1.07
CA GLY A 44 1.71 34.87 -2.38
C GLY A 44 3.11 35.50 -2.34
N LYS A 45 3.91 35.23 -1.29
CA LYS A 45 5.23 35.87 -1.07
C LYS A 45 6.34 35.17 -1.87
N VAL A 46 6.28 35.26 -3.19
CA VAL A 46 7.16 34.53 -4.13
C VAL A 46 8.66 34.71 -3.86
N SER A 47 9.13 35.95 -3.67
CA SER A 47 10.55 36.24 -3.47
C SER A 47 11.10 35.66 -2.17
N GLU A 48 10.32 35.73 -1.09
CA GLU A 48 10.68 35.16 0.21
C GLU A 48 10.60 33.63 0.18
N LEU A 49 9.60 33.07 -0.50
CA LEU A 49 9.45 31.64 -0.70
C LEU A 49 10.61 31.05 -1.50
N LYS A 50 11.05 31.73 -2.58
CA LYS A 50 12.21 31.33 -3.39
C LYS A 50 13.50 31.31 -2.56
N SER A 51 13.68 32.32 -1.71
CA SER A 51 14.80 32.41 -0.77
C SER A 51 14.76 31.29 0.27
N LEU A 52 13.57 31.00 0.82
CA LEU A 52 13.38 29.93 1.80
C LEU A 52 13.75 28.55 1.21
N ILE A 53 13.27 28.25 0.00
CA ILE A 53 13.53 26.98 -0.68
C ILE A 53 15.02 26.83 -1.06
N SER A 54 15.73 27.93 -1.39
CA SER A 54 17.14 27.85 -1.78
C SER A 54 18.12 27.78 -0.60
N MET A 55 17.75 28.30 0.57
CA MET A 55 18.64 28.38 1.74
C MET A 55 18.45 27.25 2.76
N SER A 56 17.42 26.40 2.61
CA SER A 56 17.07 25.38 3.61
C SER A 56 16.65 24.05 2.97
N ASN A 57 16.89 22.93 3.67
CA ASN A 57 16.44 21.59 3.25
C ASN A 57 14.98 21.38 3.66
N ILE A 58 14.07 22.15 3.04
CA ILE A 58 12.66 22.16 3.39
C ILE A 58 11.90 21.02 2.71
N LYS A 59 11.01 20.35 3.46
CA LYS A 59 10.11 19.33 2.91
C LYS A 59 9.01 20.01 2.09
N LEU A 60 9.23 20.15 0.79
CA LEU A 60 8.30 20.84 -0.13
C LEU A 60 6.87 20.27 -0.09
N ASN A 61 6.76 18.95 0.09
CA ASN A 61 5.51 18.19 0.12
C ASN A 61 5.00 17.92 1.55
N ALA A 62 5.53 18.62 2.56
CA ALA A 62 4.98 18.57 3.90
C ALA A 62 3.52 19.03 3.91
N SER A 63 2.73 18.45 4.80
CA SER A 63 1.33 18.78 4.98
C SER A 63 1.01 19.00 6.44
N ASN A 64 0.14 19.98 6.72
CA ASN A 64 -0.33 20.20 8.09
C ASN A 64 -1.24 19.06 8.59
N GLN A 65 -1.77 19.20 9.82
CA GLN A 65 -2.66 18.21 10.44
C GLN A 65 -3.95 17.88 9.65
N ARG A 66 -4.31 18.70 8.66
CA ARG A 66 -5.47 18.48 7.78
C ARG A 66 -5.05 17.99 6.38
N GLY A 67 -3.78 17.63 6.19
CA GLY A 67 -3.22 17.21 4.91
C GLY A 67 -3.00 18.36 3.91
N TRP A 68 -3.08 19.63 4.34
CA TRP A 68 -2.87 20.75 3.42
C TRP A 68 -1.39 21.00 3.14
N THR A 69 -1.01 21.02 1.87
CA THR A 69 0.35 21.35 1.40
C THR A 69 0.47 22.83 1.03
N ALA A 70 1.71 23.30 0.88
CA ALA A 70 2.04 24.63 0.37
C ALA A 70 1.36 24.92 -0.98
N LEU A 71 1.35 23.92 -1.87
CA LEU A 71 0.74 24.01 -3.20
C LEU A 71 -0.79 24.21 -3.11
N MET A 72 -1.46 23.52 -2.18
CA MET A 72 -2.90 23.66 -1.96
C MET A 72 -3.28 25.03 -1.41
N PHE A 73 -2.48 25.58 -0.50
CA PHE A 73 -2.69 26.95 0.01
C PHE A 73 -2.54 27.99 -1.10
N ALA A 74 -1.51 27.87 -1.93
CA ALA A 74 -1.32 28.75 -3.08
C ALA A 74 -2.44 28.61 -4.13
N ALA A 75 -2.88 27.37 -4.37
CA ALA A 75 -3.97 27.04 -5.29
C ALA A 75 -5.30 27.64 -4.84
N ARG A 76 -5.63 27.54 -3.54
CA ARG A 76 -6.83 28.14 -2.95
C ARG A 76 -6.89 29.66 -3.13
N ASN A 77 -5.78 30.34 -2.87
CA ASN A 77 -5.71 31.79 -2.80
C ASN A 77 -5.36 32.47 -4.13
N GLY A 78 -5.23 31.71 -5.22
CA GLY A 78 -5.03 32.29 -6.55
C GLY A 78 -3.59 32.72 -6.85
N HIS A 79 -2.60 32.27 -6.06
CA HIS A 79 -1.22 32.71 -6.20
C HIS A 79 -0.47 31.96 -7.29
N LYS A 80 -0.76 32.29 -8.56
CA LYS A 80 -0.20 31.64 -9.75
C LYS A 80 1.32 31.54 -9.74
N ASP A 81 2.02 32.61 -9.37
CA ASP A 81 3.49 32.64 -9.38
C ASP A 81 4.11 31.73 -8.32
N VAL A 82 3.43 31.58 -7.17
CA VAL A 82 3.80 30.61 -6.14
C VAL A 82 3.54 29.19 -6.63
N VAL A 83 2.37 28.93 -7.23
CA VAL A 83 2.06 27.61 -7.80
C VAL A 83 3.10 27.23 -8.86
N SER A 84 3.45 28.15 -9.76
CA SER A 84 4.49 27.94 -10.77
C SER A 84 5.83 27.56 -10.14
N LEU A 85 6.27 28.33 -9.14
CA LEU A 85 7.53 28.08 -8.43
C LEU A 85 7.53 26.74 -7.69
N LEU A 86 6.43 26.37 -7.02
CA LEU A 86 6.34 25.12 -6.29
C LEU A 86 6.34 23.91 -7.25
N VAL A 87 5.62 23.99 -8.36
CA VAL A 87 5.61 22.95 -9.40
C VAL A 87 7.00 22.80 -10.03
N GLU A 88 7.67 23.91 -10.38
CA GLU A 88 9.06 23.89 -10.89
C GLU A 88 10.04 23.22 -9.92
N LYS A 89 9.78 23.31 -8.61
CA LYS A 89 10.60 22.71 -7.55
C LYS A 89 10.21 21.27 -7.21
N GLY A 90 9.27 20.66 -7.92
CA GLY A 90 8.85 19.27 -7.74
C GLY A 90 7.80 19.07 -6.66
N ALA A 91 6.94 20.07 -6.41
CA ALA A 91 5.78 19.87 -5.54
C ALA A 91 4.84 18.82 -6.14
N ASN A 92 4.38 17.88 -5.31
CA ASN A 92 3.48 16.82 -5.72
C ASN A 92 2.08 17.40 -5.98
N VAL A 93 1.74 17.59 -7.26
CA VAL A 93 0.44 18.12 -7.71
C VAL A 93 -0.72 17.18 -7.39
N GLU A 94 -0.44 15.88 -7.26
CA GLU A 94 -1.39 14.80 -6.98
C GLU A 94 -1.56 14.50 -5.49
N GLN A 95 -0.79 15.14 -4.60
CA GLN A 95 -0.96 14.96 -3.17
C GLN A 95 -2.36 15.43 -2.76
N GLN A 96 -3.04 14.61 -1.95
CA GLN A 96 -4.40 14.89 -1.49
C GLN A 96 -4.40 15.30 -0.02
N ASN A 97 -5.26 16.27 0.33
CA ASN A 97 -5.48 16.64 1.73
C ASN A 97 -6.38 15.61 2.45
N GLY A 98 -6.66 15.84 3.74
CA GLY A 98 -7.55 14.98 4.52
C GLY A 98 -9.00 14.90 4.03
N LEU A 99 -9.36 15.69 3.00
CA LEU A 99 -10.64 15.66 2.30
C LEU A 99 -10.54 15.00 0.91
N GLY A 100 -9.38 14.43 0.55
CA GLY A 100 -9.15 13.79 -0.74
C GLY A 100 -8.98 14.78 -1.91
N GLN A 101 -8.77 16.07 -1.64
CA GLN A 101 -8.67 17.10 -2.66
C GLN A 101 -7.21 17.34 -3.05
N THR A 102 -6.91 17.36 -4.35
CA THR A 102 -5.62 17.83 -4.89
C THR A 102 -5.58 19.37 -4.94
N ALA A 103 -4.41 19.93 -5.26
CA ALA A 103 -4.31 21.35 -5.54
C ALA A 103 -5.21 21.78 -6.72
N TYR A 104 -5.42 20.89 -7.70
CA TYR A 104 -6.34 21.11 -8.83
C TYR A 104 -7.80 21.18 -8.36
N ASP A 105 -8.24 20.23 -7.53
CA ASP A 105 -9.61 20.20 -7.00
C ASP A 105 -9.93 21.46 -6.19
N ILE A 106 -8.94 21.93 -5.41
CA ILE A 106 -9.04 23.16 -4.63
C ILE A 106 -9.12 24.37 -5.58
N ALA A 107 -8.24 24.47 -6.57
CA ALA A 107 -8.29 25.55 -7.56
C ALA A 107 -9.63 25.58 -8.31
N ALA A 108 -10.20 24.41 -8.61
CA ALA A 108 -11.50 24.29 -9.29
C ALA A 108 -12.64 24.79 -8.40
N PHE A 109 -12.65 24.37 -7.13
CA PHE A 109 -13.63 24.82 -6.14
C PHE A 109 -13.63 26.34 -5.94
N TRP A 110 -12.44 26.96 -5.92
CA TRP A 110 -12.27 28.41 -5.74
C TRP A 110 -12.25 29.20 -7.05
N SER A 111 -12.58 28.58 -8.19
CA SER A 111 -12.64 29.23 -9.52
C SER A 111 -11.34 29.89 -9.98
N GLN A 112 -10.19 29.31 -9.62
CA GLN A 112 -8.86 29.83 -9.94
C GLN A 112 -8.39 29.35 -11.33
N THR A 113 -9.00 29.89 -12.38
CA THR A 113 -8.84 29.44 -13.78
C THR A 113 -7.40 29.43 -14.29
N ALA A 114 -6.58 30.42 -13.91
CA ALA A 114 -5.18 30.51 -14.33
C ALA A 114 -4.28 29.44 -13.68
N ILE A 115 -4.68 28.92 -12.51
CA ILE A 115 -4.00 27.82 -11.83
C ILE A 115 -4.45 26.48 -12.38
N LEU A 116 -5.73 26.33 -12.74
CA LEU A 116 -6.25 25.14 -13.39
C LEU A 116 -5.49 24.83 -14.69
N SER A 117 -5.26 25.84 -15.53
CA SER A 117 -4.47 25.67 -16.75
C SER A 117 -3.03 25.24 -16.48
N LEU A 118 -2.43 25.74 -15.39
CA LEU A 118 -1.06 25.47 -15.02
C LEU A 118 -0.89 24.05 -14.46
N LEU A 119 -1.75 23.66 -13.53
CA LEU A 119 -1.72 22.32 -12.94
C LEU A 119 -2.07 21.25 -13.96
N LYS A 120 -2.95 21.54 -14.93
CA LYS A 120 -3.27 20.63 -16.05
C LYS A 120 -2.11 20.45 -17.04
N GLN A 121 -1.27 21.47 -17.22
CA GLN A 121 -0.03 21.35 -18.00
C GLN A 121 1.03 20.53 -17.26
N ALA A 122 1.14 20.70 -15.93
CA ALA A 122 2.01 19.86 -15.10
C ALA A 122 1.58 18.38 -15.11
N ASP A 123 0.28 18.11 -15.16
CA ASP A 123 -0.31 16.76 -15.30
C ASP A 123 0.03 16.11 -16.66
N THR A 124 0.25 16.91 -17.71
CA THR A 124 0.62 16.41 -19.06
C THR A 124 2.13 16.26 -19.27
N GLU A 125 2.97 16.93 -18.48
CA GLU A 125 4.43 16.72 -18.46
C GLU A 125 4.86 15.62 -17.47
N SER A 126 4.02 15.28 -16.49
CA SER A 126 4.16 14.01 -15.78
C SER A 126 3.64 12.90 -16.69
N GLN A 127 4.48 11.92 -17.01
CA GLN A 127 4.01 10.66 -17.62
C GLN A 127 2.77 10.19 -16.86
N PRO A 128 1.68 9.76 -17.51
CA PRO A 128 0.48 9.29 -16.81
C PRO A 128 0.90 8.18 -15.86
N THR A 129 1.01 8.51 -14.57
CA THR A 129 1.41 7.51 -13.59
C THR A 129 0.23 6.57 -13.46
N GLU A 130 0.40 5.32 -13.92
CA GLU A 130 -0.60 4.29 -13.70
C GLU A 130 -1.03 4.31 -12.23
N PRO A 131 -2.34 4.20 -11.93
CA PRO A 131 -2.83 4.27 -10.57
C PRO A 131 -2.05 3.29 -9.68
N VAL A 132 -1.48 3.81 -8.59
CA VAL A 132 -0.69 3.00 -7.66
C VAL A 132 -1.66 2.14 -6.87
N HIS A 133 -1.83 0.89 -7.29
CA HIS A 133 -2.65 -0.07 -6.57
C HIS A 133 -1.94 -0.56 -5.31
N TYR A 134 -2.64 -0.52 -4.18
CA TYR A 134 -2.15 -1.05 -2.92
C TYR A 134 -1.75 -2.52 -3.08
N PHE A 135 -0.72 -2.98 -2.35
CA PHE A 135 -0.10 -4.30 -2.51
C PHE A 135 0.66 -4.56 -3.83
N THR A 136 0.84 -3.57 -4.70
CA THR A 136 1.61 -3.74 -5.96
C THR A 136 3.09 -3.45 -5.77
N VAL A 137 3.92 -4.48 -5.95
CA VAL A 137 5.38 -4.36 -5.85
C VAL A 137 5.94 -3.70 -7.12
N ARG A 138 6.49 -2.48 -7.00
CA ARG A 138 7.05 -1.71 -8.14
C ARG A 138 8.58 -1.69 -8.19
N HIS A 139 9.23 -1.55 -7.04
CA HIS A 139 10.67 -1.29 -6.95
C HIS A 139 11.43 -2.51 -6.40
N LEU A 140 11.11 -3.69 -6.92
CA LEU A 140 11.76 -4.94 -6.55
C LEU A 140 12.00 -5.79 -7.80
N ASP A 141 13.25 -6.08 -8.11
CA ASP A 141 13.61 -7.14 -9.04
C ASP A 141 13.39 -8.49 -8.34
N ARG A 142 12.50 -9.32 -8.88
CA ARG A 142 12.20 -10.65 -8.31
C ARG A 142 13.35 -11.64 -8.46
N ALA A 143 14.33 -11.37 -9.32
CA ALA A 143 15.58 -12.12 -9.46
C ALA A 143 15.38 -13.65 -9.48
N ASN A 144 14.47 -14.12 -10.34
CA ASN A 144 14.04 -15.52 -10.37
C ASN A 144 15.20 -16.49 -10.61
N GLU A 145 16.21 -16.06 -11.36
CA GLU A 145 17.44 -16.82 -11.63
C GLU A 145 18.25 -17.13 -10.37
N LYS A 146 18.13 -16.33 -9.30
CA LYS A 146 18.83 -16.54 -8.03
C LYS A 146 18.18 -17.58 -7.13
N ARG A 147 16.90 -17.90 -7.36
CA ARG A 147 16.11 -18.77 -6.47
C ARG A 147 16.66 -20.20 -6.36
N LYS A 148 17.39 -20.68 -7.37
CA LYS A 148 18.00 -22.02 -7.39
C LYS A 148 19.46 -22.02 -6.93
N ASP A 149 20.06 -20.85 -6.77
CA ASP A 149 21.48 -20.71 -6.44
C ASP A 149 21.66 -20.75 -4.92
N LEU A 150 21.72 -21.97 -4.36
CA LEU A 150 21.85 -22.18 -2.92
C LEU A 150 23.13 -21.57 -2.34
N GLN A 151 24.21 -21.52 -3.12
CA GLN A 151 25.46 -20.93 -2.69
C GLN A 151 25.30 -19.42 -2.53
N TRP A 152 24.73 -18.76 -3.55
CA TRP A 152 24.44 -17.33 -3.49
C TRP A 152 23.46 -16.98 -2.36
N LEU A 153 22.42 -17.78 -2.15
CA LEU A 153 21.46 -17.56 -1.05
C LEU A 153 22.15 -17.63 0.32
N LYS A 154 22.99 -18.64 0.54
CA LYS A 154 23.78 -18.78 1.79
C LYS A 154 24.72 -17.60 2.00
N GLU A 155 25.43 -17.17 0.95
CA GLU A 155 26.31 -16.00 1.03
C GLU A 155 25.55 -14.72 1.41
N ARG A 156 24.31 -14.58 0.93
CA ARG A 156 23.46 -13.42 1.25
C ARG A 156 22.82 -13.50 2.62
N LEU A 157 22.60 -14.68 3.16
CA LEU A 157 22.06 -14.90 4.51
C LEU A 157 23.15 -14.95 5.59
N ALA A 158 24.44 -14.88 5.24
CA ALA A 158 25.52 -14.79 6.20
C ALA A 158 25.34 -13.60 7.16
N THR A 159 25.61 -13.81 8.45
CA THR A 159 25.35 -12.83 9.54
C THR A 159 26.15 -11.53 9.40
N SER A 160 27.22 -11.55 8.60
CA SER A 160 28.03 -10.37 8.26
C SER A 160 27.40 -9.45 7.19
N GLN A 161 26.32 -9.87 6.52
CA GLN A 161 25.69 -9.08 5.45
C GLN A 161 24.91 -7.90 6.01
N LEU A 162 25.28 -6.69 5.58
CA LEU A 162 24.65 -5.43 6.00
C LEU A 162 23.66 -4.86 4.97
N THR A 163 23.56 -5.49 3.80
CA THR A 163 22.58 -5.12 2.75
C THR A 163 21.55 -6.22 2.53
N THR A 164 21.47 -7.21 3.42
CA THR A 164 20.41 -8.21 3.42
C THR A 164 19.44 -7.89 4.53
N PHE A 165 18.15 -7.84 4.21
CA PHE A 165 17.09 -7.62 5.17
C PHE A 165 16.09 -8.77 5.14
N ILE A 166 15.65 -9.20 6.32
CA ILE A 166 14.67 -10.26 6.52
C ILE A 166 13.44 -9.65 7.18
N LEU A 167 12.29 -9.86 6.55
CA LEU A 167 10.99 -9.52 7.10
C LEU A 167 10.49 -10.71 7.92
N ALA A 168 10.37 -10.53 9.23
CA ALA A 168 9.86 -11.57 10.11
C ALA A 168 8.33 -11.55 10.15
N PHE A 169 7.73 -12.74 10.19
CA PHE A 169 6.28 -12.92 10.29
C PHE A 169 5.93 -13.82 11.46
N VAL A 170 4.82 -13.53 12.14
CA VAL A 170 4.22 -14.39 13.16
C VAL A 170 2.79 -14.71 12.74
N LYS A 171 2.51 -15.99 12.53
CA LYS A 171 1.25 -16.50 11.98
C LYS A 171 0.87 -15.78 10.70
N THR A 172 1.83 -15.63 9.77
CA THR A 172 1.68 -14.89 8.50
C THR A 172 1.42 -13.38 8.63
N PHE A 173 1.47 -12.79 9.83
CA PHE A 173 1.40 -11.33 9.99
C PHE A 173 2.81 -10.73 10.17
N PRO A 174 3.14 -9.60 9.52
CA PRO A 174 4.48 -9.03 9.59
C PRO A 174 4.76 -8.47 10.97
N VAL A 175 6.00 -8.60 11.43
CA VAL A 175 6.50 -7.87 12.61
C VAL A 175 6.73 -6.42 12.22
N LEU A 176 6.00 -5.52 12.85
CA LEU A 176 6.07 -4.09 12.66
C LEU A 176 6.85 -3.43 13.80
N THR A 177 7.37 -2.24 13.54
CA THR A 177 7.97 -1.35 14.55
C THR A 177 7.37 0.05 14.39
N GLY A 178 7.35 0.84 15.45
CA GLY A 178 6.82 2.20 15.43
C GLY A 178 5.87 2.50 16.57
N ASP A 179 4.94 3.42 16.37
CA ASP A 179 3.91 3.78 17.36
C ASP A 179 2.50 3.60 16.79
N GLU A 180 1.46 3.75 17.62
CA GLU A 180 0.06 3.54 17.22
C GLU A 180 -0.39 4.42 16.02
N LYS A 181 0.39 5.43 15.63
CA LYS A 181 0.07 6.34 14.53
C LYS A 181 0.92 6.11 13.28
N ASN A 182 2.14 5.58 13.43
CA ASN A 182 3.08 5.33 12.35
C ASN A 182 3.78 3.98 12.57
N TYR A 183 3.26 2.94 11.91
CA TYR A 183 3.93 1.64 11.85
C TYR A 183 4.73 1.52 10.56
N SER A 184 5.87 0.86 10.64
CA SER A 184 6.64 0.38 9.50
C SER A 184 7.04 -1.07 9.67
N VAL A 185 7.39 -1.72 8.56
CA VAL A 185 7.83 -3.11 8.60
C VAL A 185 9.23 -3.19 9.18
N ARG A 186 9.42 -4.01 10.22
CA ARG A 186 10.75 -4.19 10.81
C ARG A 186 11.62 -5.03 9.86
N LYS A 187 12.67 -4.41 9.33
CA LYS A 187 13.68 -5.03 8.46
C LYS A 187 14.83 -5.54 9.32
N PHE A 188 14.89 -6.83 9.63
CA PHE A 188 15.95 -7.44 10.43
C PHE A 188 17.20 -7.73 9.58
N LEU A 189 18.40 -7.63 10.16
CA LEU A 189 19.60 -8.21 9.55
C LEU A 189 19.66 -9.71 9.85
N PRO A 190 20.38 -10.54 9.07
CA PRO A 190 20.48 -11.97 9.36
C PRO A 190 20.98 -12.28 10.77
N LYS A 191 21.97 -11.54 11.27
CA LYS A 191 22.47 -11.63 12.65
C LYS A 191 21.38 -11.36 13.72
N ASP A 192 20.38 -10.53 13.41
CA ASP A 192 19.35 -10.17 14.38
C ASP A 192 18.41 -11.36 14.64
N LEU A 193 18.33 -12.30 13.70
CA LEU A 193 17.45 -13.47 13.76
C LEU A 193 18.20 -14.81 13.92
N GLU A 194 19.52 -14.80 14.09
CA GLU A 194 20.35 -16.02 14.13
C GLU A 194 20.00 -16.98 15.27
N ASN A 195 19.43 -16.47 16.37
CA ASN A 195 18.97 -17.28 17.50
C ASN A 195 17.59 -17.92 17.28
N PHE A 196 16.86 -17.48 16.25
CA PHE A 196 15.49 -17.91 15.96
C PHE A 196 15.38 -18.71 14.65
N VAL A 197 16.34 -18.51 13.74
CA VAL A 197 16.31 -19.05 12.38
C VAL A 197 17.71 -19.52 11.99
N ASP A 198 17.81 -20.77 11.53
CA ASP A 198 19.04 -21.34 10.99
C ASP A 198 19.31 -20.77 9.58
N MET A 199 20.17 -19.74 9.53
CA MET A 199 20.55 -19.08 8.28
C MET A 199 21.43 -19.95 7.38
N GLU A 200 22.14 -20.94 7.94
CA GLU A 200 23.00 -21.85 7.17
C GLU A 200 22.16 -22.87 6.39
N ASN A 201 20.99 -23.22 6.92
CA ASN A 201 20.05 -24.15 6.33
C ASN A 201 18.72 -23.48 5.94
N CYS A 202 18.83 -22.47 5.07
CA CYS A 202 17.70 -21.66 4.60
C CYS A 202 16.50 -22.45 4.04
N GLU A 203 16.70 -23.63 3.43
CA GLU A 203 15.60 -24.47 2.94
C GLU A 203 14.86 -25.15 4.10
N GLN A 204 15.56 -25.61 5.13
CA GLN A 204 14.94 -26.22 6.31
C GLN A 204 14.23 -25.17 7.17
N SER A 205 14.78 -23.96 7.25
CA SER A 205 14.14 -22.82 7.91
C SER A 205 13.07 -22.11 7.07
N GLU A 206 12.76 -22.62 5.87
CA GLU A 206 11.75 -22.07 4.95
C GLU A 206 11.90 -20.56 4.71
N ILE A 207 13.14 -20.07 4.54
CA ILE A 207 13.43 -18.65 4.30
C ILE A 207 13.13 -18.30 2.84
N VAL A 208 12.15 -17.43 2.62
CA VAL A 208 11.66 -17.01 1.30
C VAL A 208 12.51 -15.85 0.78
N PHE A 209 13.00 -15.94 -0.46
CA PHE A 209 13.67 -14.82 -1.12
C PHE A 209 12.66 -13.94 -1.89
N LEU A 210 12.46 -12.70 -1.46
CA LEU A 210 11.48 -11.81 -2.09
C LEU A 210 12.02 -11.18 -3.38
N GLY A 211 13.29 -10.77 -3.36
CA GLY A 211 13.95 -10.11 -4.49
C GLY A 211 15.07 -9.17 -4.06
N MET A 212 15.50 -8.34 -5.01
CA MET A 212 16.55 -7.34 -4.83
C MET A 212 16.04 -5.96 -5.22
N ARG A 213 16.54 -4.92 -4.56
CA ARG A 213 16.31 -3.54 -4.98
C ARG A 213 17.57 -2.72 -4.83
N THR A 214 17.67 -1.62 -5.56
CA THR A 214 18.72 -0.64 -5.34
C THR A 214 18.21 0.38 -4.34
N ASN A 215 18.98 0.66 -3.30
CA ASN A 215 18.69 1.74 -2.38
C ASN A 215 19.09 3.07 -3.06
N ASP A 216 18.12 3.95 -3.28
CA ASP A 216 18.33 5.19 -4.04
C ASP A 216 19.31 6.16 -3.34
N GLU A 217 19.38 6.15 -2.01
CA GLU A 217 20.26 7.04 -1.24
C GLU A 217 21.72 6.57 -1.24
N THR A 218 21.93 5.26 -1.12
CA THR A 218 23.28 4.69 -0.96
C THR A 218 23.83 4.07 -2.25
N GLY A 219 22.99 3.86 -3.26
CA GLY A 219 23.31 3.14 -4.49
C GLY A 219 23.60 1.65 -4.29
N LYS A 220 23.46 1.13 -3.07
CA LYS A 220 23.76 -0.27 -2.75
C LYS A 220 22.59 -1.16 -3.10
N GLN A 221 22.88 -2.37 -3.58
CA GLN A 221 21.89 -3.39 -3.80
C GLN A 221 21.51 -4.04 -2.46
N GLU A 222 20.22 -3.95 -2.13
CA GLU A 222 19.61 -4.61 -0.99
C GLU A 222 18.95 -5.92 -1.42
N CYS A 223 19.12 -6.98 -0.63
CA CYS A 223 18.43 -8.26 -0.80
C CYS A 223 17.34 -8.40 0.27
N LEU A 224 16.14 -8.81 -0.14
CA LEU A 224 14.98 -8.92 0.74
C LEU A 224 14.54 -10.38 0.86
N PHE A 225 14.37 -10.83 2.09
CA PHE A 225 13.88 -12.16 2.44
C PHE A 225 12.68 -12.05 3.40
N ALA A 226 11.94 -13.14 3.56
CA ALA A 226 10.89 -13.28 4.56
C ALA A 226 10.95 -14.65 5.22
N VAL A 227 10.53 -14.72 6.48
CA VAL A 227 10.47 -15.97 7.25
C VAL A 227 9.31 -15.91 8.24
N ASP A 228 8.58 -17.02 8.38
CA ASP A 228 7.57 -17.17 9.43
C ASP A 228 8.21 -17.82 10.67
N ILE A 229 8.33 -17.04 11.74
CA ILE A 229 8.91 -17.44 13.02
C ILE A 229 7.83 -17.79 14.05
N SER A 230 6.64 -18.22 13.61
CA SER A 230 5.54 -18.67 14.48
C SER A 230 5.90 -19.76 15.49
N GLN A 231 6.93 -20.57 15.21
CA GLN A 231 7.38 -21.62 16.13
C GLN A 231 8.02 -21.03 17.38
N GLU A 232 8.64 -19.86 17.22
CA GLU A 232 9.16 -19.04 18.31
C GLU A 232 8.03 -18.20 18.88
N THR A 233 8.03 -17.94 20.19
CA THR A 233 6.95 -17.12 20.75
C THR A 233 7.18 -15.66 20.38
N TYR A 234 6.11 -14.94 20.02
CA TYR A 234 6.19 -13.49 19.81
C TYR A 234 6.84 -12.74 20.98
N THR A 235 6.61 -13.25 22.20
CA THR A 235 7.23 -12.78 23.44
C THR A 235 8.75 -12.87 23.40
N ASP A 236 9.32 -13.93 22.81
CA ASP A 236 10.77 -14.13 22.73
C ASP A 236 11.42 -13.08 21.82
N ILE A 237 10.77 -12.73 20.70
CA ILE A 237 11.22 -11.67 19.81
C ILE A 237 11.14 -10.31 20.53
N GLN A 238 10.04 -10.02 21.21
CA GLN A 238 9.94 -8.78 22.00
C GLN A 238 11.00 -8.71 23.11
N ALA A 239 11.29 -9.83 23.76
CA ALA A 239 12.32 -9.93 24.80
C ALA A 239 13.74 -9.74 24.25
N ALA A 240 14.01 -10.19 23.01
CA ALA A 240 15.28 -9.96 22.33
C ALA A 240 15.49 -8.50 21.91
N PHE A 241 14.41 -7.76 21.67
CA PHE A 241 14.43 -6.34 21.27
C PHE A 241 13.64 -5.45 22.25
N PRO A 242 14.01 -5.40 23.55
CA PRO A 242 13.19 -4.75 24.58
C PRO A 242 13.12 -3.23 24.46
N ASN A 243 14.00 -2.63 23.66
CA ASN A 243 14.03 -1.18 23.40
C ASN A 243 13.26 -0.79 22.14
N GLU A 244 12.71 -1.76 21.40
CA GLU A 244 11.92 -1.52 20.20
C GLU A 244 10.44 -1.77 20.50
N ASN A 245 9.56 -0.88 20.01
CA ASN A 245 8.13 -1.09 20.13
C ASN A 245 7.64 -1.98 18.99
N LEU A 246 7.87 -3.28 19.15
CA LEU A 246 7.41 -4.27 18.19
C LEU A 246 5.92 -4.53 18.32
N TYR A 247 5.26 -4.66 17.17
CA TYR A 247 3.83 -4.95 17.06
C TYR A 247 3.58 -5.99 15.97
N VAL A 248 2.71 -6.97 16.25
CA VAL A 248 2.20 -7.89 15.23
C VAL A 248 0.70 -7.61 15.04
N PRO A 249 0.28 -7.29 13.80
CA PRO A 249 -1.12 -7.16 13.41
C PRO A 249 -2.00 -8.31 13.91
N LYS A 250 -3.21 -7.99 14.38
CA LYS A 250 -4.18 -8.99 14.87
C LYS A 250 -5.20 -9.40 13.82
N GLY A 251 -5.21 -8.75 12.67
CA GLY A 251 -6.09 -9.09 11.56
C GLY A 251 -5.95 -8.20 10.35
N LEU A 252 -6.81 -8.44 9.36
CA LEU A 252 -6.77 -7.81 8.04
C LEU A 252 -6.85 -6.27 8.05
N ARG A 253 -7.53 -5.69 9.05
CA ARG A 253 -7.66 -4.22 9.17
C ARG A 253 -6.32 -3.53 9.40
N ASP A 254 -5.41 -4.21 10.07
CA ASP A 254 -4.07 -3.70 10.38
C ASP A 254 -3.14 -3.78 9.15
N ALA A 255 -3.51 -4.54 8.11
CA ALA A 255 -2.75 -4.59 6.85
C ALA A 255 -2.76 -3.24 6.09
N PHE A 256 -3.63 -2.30 6.49
CA PHE A 256 -3.70 -0.95 5.95
C PHE A 256 -2.95 0.09 6.79
N LEU A 257 -2.20 -0.33 7.81
CA LEU A 257 -1.35 0.57 8.62
C LEU A 257 -0.06 0.98 7.92
N LEU A 258 0.32 0.25 6.87
CA LEU A 258 1.56 0.45 6.13
C LEU A 258 1.37 1.38 4.95
N ASP A 259 2.45 2.04 4.55
CA ASP A 259 2.50 2.70 3.24
C ASP A 259 2.37 1.68 2.10
N SER A 260 2.16 2.17 0.88
CA SER A 260 1.88 1.30 -0.27
C SER A 260 3.05 0.38 -0.65
N GLU A 261 4.31 0.81 -0.44
CA GLU A 261 5.50 0.03 -0.79
C GLU A 261 5.71 -1.10 0.23
N GLU A 262 5.63 -0.78 1.52
CA GLU A 262 5.75 -1.75 2.59
C GLU A 262 4.59 -2.74 2.61
N ALA A 263 3.37 -2.27 2.33
CA ALA A 263 2.22 -3.14 2.12
C ALA A 263 2.47 -4.11 0.95
N ALA A 264 3.02 -3.65 -0.17
CA ALA A 264 3.32 -4.52 -1.30
C ALA A 264 4.34 -5.62 -0.98
N LEU A 265 5.42 -5.28 -0.29
CA LEU A 265 6.43 -6.25 0.13
C LEU A 265 5.85 -7.27 1.12
N THR A 266 5.08 -6.82 2.10
CA THR A 266 4.46 -7.70 3.09
C THR A 266 3.34 -8.55 2.50
N GLY A 267 2.57 -8.02 1.55
CA GLY A 267 1.56 -8.77 0.82
C GLY A 267 2.17 -9.89 -0.03
N LEU A 268 3.29 -9.62 -0.70
CA LEU A 268 4.06 -10.64 -1.41
C LEU A 268 4.56 -11.74 -0.45
N ALA A 269 5.21 -11.34 0.65
CA ALA A 269 5.72 -12.28 1.63
C ALA A 269 4.61 -13.12 2.28
N HIS A 270 3.52 -12.47 2.71
CA HIS A 270 2.33 -13.12 3.27
C HIS A 270 1.80 -14.19 2.32
N SER A 271 1.64 -13.84 1.03
CA SER A 271 1.13 -14.75 0.01
C SER A 271 1.93 -16.05 -0.09
N VAL A 272 3.26 -15.94 -0.05
CA VAL A 272 4.16 -17.10 -0.15
C VAL A 272 4.18 -17.89 1.16
N LEU A 273 4.26 -17.21 2.31
CA LEU A 273 4.32 -17.84 3.63
C LEU A 273 3.01 -18.57 3.99
N ASP A 274 1.86 -17.96 3.70
CA ASP A 274 0.55 -18.59 3.92
C ASP A 274 0.39 -19.85 3.05
N TRP A 275 0.87 -19.83 1.81
CA TRP A 275 0.92 -21.03 0.98
C TRP A 275 1.79 -22.13 1.59
N HIS A 276 2.99 -21.81 2.09
CA HIS A 276 3.84 -22.79 2.74
C HIS A 276 3.18 -23.39 3.99
N ARG A 277 2.43 -22.59 4.76
CA ARG A 277 1.68 -23.03 5.94
C ARG A 277 0.55 -24.00 5.59
N ASN A 278 -0.17 -23.73 4.49
CA ASN A 278 -1.38 -24.49 4.13
C ASN A 278 -1.12 -25.66 3.17
N CYS A 279 0.01 -25.67 2.44
CA CYS A 279 0.30 -26.65 1.39
C CYS A 279 1.53 -27.53 1.70
N ILE A 280 1.62 -28.07 2.92
CA ILE A 280 2.77 -28.90 3.35
C ILE A 280 2.76 -30.34 2.80
N PHE A 281 1.61 -30.82 2.28
CA PHE A 281 1.46 -32.14 1.69
C PHE A 281 1.23 -32.06 0.17
N CYS A 282 1.73 -33.05 -0.56
CA CYS A 282 1.61 -33.15 -2.01
C CYS A 282 0.17 -33.46 -2.40
N GLN A 283 -0.43 -32.59 -3.20
CA GLN A 283 -1.80 -32.75 -3.70
C GLN A 283 -1.98 -33.99 -4.61
N CYS A 284 -0.90 -34.53 -5.18
CA CYS A 284 -0.97 -35.71 -6.05
C CYS A 284 -0.95 -37.04 -5.28
N CYS A 285 -0.22 -37.14 -4.17
CA CYS A 285 0.03 -38.43 -3.50
C CYS A 285 -0.02 -38.39 -1.96
N GLY A 286 -0.27 -37.23 -1.35
CA GLY A 286 -0.43 -37.07 0.11
C GLY A 286 0.87 -37.08 0.93
N TYR A 287 2.04 -37.31 0.32
CA TYR A 287 3.33 -37.27 1.03
C TYR A 287 3.71 -35.84 1.42
N ARG A 288 4.60 -35.69 2.41
CA ARG A 288 5.17 -34.38 2.72
C ARG A 288 5.88 -33.79 1.51
N THR A 289 5.92 -32.47 1.47
CA THR A 289 6.69 -31.72 0.49
C THR A 289 7.77 -30.92 1.20
N LYS A 290 8.91 -30.74 0.55
CA LYS A 290 10.01 -29.91 1.02
C LYS A 290 10.00 -28.56 0.31
N PHE A 291 10.48 -27.55 1.02
CA PHE A 291 10.75 -26.22 0.49
C PHE A 291 11.81 -26.29 -0.62
N ALA A 292 11.65 -25.48 -1.67
CA ALA A 292 12.61 -25.40 -2.77
C ALA A 292 12.53 -24.04 -3.47
N HIS A 293 13.56 -23.74 -4.27
CA HIS A 293 13.63 -22.51 -5.08
C HIS A 293 13.36 -21.23 -4.27
N ALA A 294 13.97 -21.13 -3.09
CA ALA A 294 13.84 -19.99 -2.18
C ALA A 294 12.37 -19.60 -1.88
N GLY A 295 11.48 -20.59 -1.79
CA GLY A 295 10.07 -20.42 -1.40
C GLY A 295 9.08 -20.35 -2.55
N TYR A 296 9.52 -20.50 -3.80
CA TYR A 296 8.61 -20.45 -4.95
C TYR A 296 8.30 -21.83 -5.52
N LYS A 297 8.73 -22.88 -4.83
CA LYS A 297 8.40 -24.27 -5.17
C LYS A 297 8.31 -25.13 -3.92
N ARG A 298 7.42 -26.13 -3.96
CA ARG A 298 7.42 -27.26 -3.04
C ARG A 298 7.61 -28.56 -3.84
N GLU A 299 8.54 -29.39 -3.39
CA GLU A 299 8.89 -30.66 -4.02
C GLU A 299 8.40 -31.83 -3.19
N CYS A 300 7.75 -32.82 -3.83
CA CYS A 300 7.30 -34.02 -3.12
C CYS A 300 8.50 -34.84 -2.63
N THR A 301 8.43 -35.36 -1.40
CA THR A 301 9.47 -36.26 -0.87
C THR A 301 9.35 -37.70 -1.36
N ASN A 302 8.26 -38.04 -2.07
CA ASN A 302 8.12 -39.33 -2.74
C ASN A 302 8.69 -39.25 -4.17
N GLU A 303 9.81 -39.93 -4.40
CA GLU A 303 10.53 -39.95 -5.69
C GLU A 303 9.72 -40.58 -6.84
N ASP A 304 8.75 -41.44 -6.51
CA ASP A 304 7.84 -42.05 -7.48
C ASP A 304 6.64 -41.17 -7.82
N CYS A 305 6.47 -40.03 -7.15
CA CYS A 305 5.38 -39.12 -7.42
C CYS A 305 5.52 -38.46 -8.80
N ARG A 306 4.40 -38.37 -9.54
CA ARG A 306 4.35 -37.70 -10.85
C ARG A 306 4.83 -36.25 -10.81
N THR A 307 4.63 -35.54 -9.69
CA THR A 307 5.10 -34.15 -9.53
C THR A 307 6.63 -34.02 -9.51
N VAL A 308 7.37 -35.12 -9.32
CA VAL A 308 8.84 -35.14 -9.41
C VAL A 308 9.29 -35.19 -10.87
N ARG A 309 8.53 -35.85 -11.74
CA ARG A 309 8.88 -36.11 -13.14
C ARG A 309 8.25 -35.11 -14.11
N GLU A 310 7.19 -34.42 -13.71
CA GLU A 310 6.41 -33.52 -14.54
C GLU A 310 6.28 -32.14 -13.90
N VAL A 311 6.20 -31.09 -14.72
CA VAL A 311 5.84 -29.75 -14.26
C VAL A 311 4.35 -29.73 -13.91
N LYS A 312 4.03 -29.61 -12.62
CA LYS A 312 2.66 -29.53 -12.11
C LYS A 312 2.46 -28.24 -11.31
N ASN A 313 1.31 -27.60 -11.51
CA ASN A 313 0.92 -26.38 -10.77
C ASN A 313 0.89 -26.59 -9.25
N SER A 314 0.61 -27.81 -8.78
CA SER A 314 0.61 -28.19 -7.36
C SER A 314 1.95 -27.97 -6.66
N SER A 315 3.05 -27.82 -7.42
CA SER A 315 4.38 -27.52 -6.89
C SER A 315 4.67 -26.03 -6.76
N TYR A 316 3.80 -25.16 -7.25
CA TYR A 316 4.00 -23.71 -7.29
C TYR A 316 2.90 -22.98 -6.52
N LEU A 317 3.18 -21.71 -6.18
CA LEU A 317 2.20 -20.83 -5.56
C LEU A 317 0.99 -20.66 -6.49
N ARG A 318 -0.21 -20.75 -5.90
CA ARG A 318 -1.47 -20.49 -6.59
C ARG A 318 -1.84 -19.01 -6.45
N LEU A 319 -2.37 -18.45 -7.53
CA LEU A 319 -2.94 -17.11 -7.55
C LEU A 319 -4.38 -17.27 -8.07
N ASP A 320 -5.35 -16.90 -7.24
CA ASP A 320 -6.76 -17.04 -7.62
C ASP A 320 -7.24 -15.77 -8.33
N PRO A 321 -7.62 -15.85 -9.61
CA PRO A 321 -8.11 -14.69 -10.34
C PRO A 321 -9.54 -14.36 -9.93
N THR A 322 -9.74 -13.10 -9.53
CA THR A 322 -11.01 -12.59 -9.02
C THR A 322 -11.39 -11.35 -9.81
N ILE A 323 -12.53 -11.35 -10.49
CA ILE A 323 -13.04 -10.15 -11.13
C ILE A 323 -13.65 -9.21 -10.09
N ILE A 324 -13.58 -7.91 -10.35
CA ILE A 324 -14.33 -6.91 -9.61
C ILE A 324 -14.81 -5.83 -10.56
N VAL A 325 -16.10 -5.52 -10.54
CA VAL A 325 -16.73 -4.75 -11.61
C VAL A 325 -17.56 -3.58 -11.11
N ALA A 326 -17.28 -2.39 -11.67
CA ALA A 326 -18.16 -1.24 -11.62
C ALA A 326 -19.18 -1.33 -12.76
N VAL A 327 -20.44 -1.63 -12.43
CA VAL A 327 -21.51 -1.80 -13.42
C VAL A 327 -22.26 -0.49 -13.59
N ILE A 328 -22.19 0.07 -14.80
CA ILE A 328 -22.81 1.33 -15.20
C ILE A 328 -24.20 1.03 -15.79
N SER A 329 -25.20 1.83 -15.40
CA SER A 329 -26.57 1.72 -15.91
C SER A 329 -26.66 1.93 -17.43
N THR A 330 -27.79 1.49 -18.02
CA THR A 330 -28.06 1.61 -19.47
C THR A 330 -27.98 3.05 -19.99
N ASP A 331 -28.42 4.03 -19.18
CA ASP A 331 -28.38 5.47 -19.46
C ASP A 331 -27.06 6.15 -19.03
N LYS A 332 -26.10 5.38 -18.51
CA LYS A 332 -24.79 5.84 -18.00
C LYS A 332 -24.86 6.83 -16.82
N SER A 333 -26.02 6.98 -16.18
CA SER A 333 -26.25 7.97 -15.11
C SER A 333 -26.01 7.43 -13.70
N LYS A 334 -26.08 6.10 -13.52
CA LYS A 334 -25.99 5.42 -12.22
C LYS A 334 -24.94 4.32 -12.21
N LEU A 335 -24.48 4.00 -11.01
CA LEU A 335 -23.56 2.91 -10.70
C LEU A 335 -24.27 1.89 -9.82
N LEU A 336 -24.19 0.61 -10.17
CA LEU A 336 -24.66 -0.48 -9.32
C LEU A 336 -23.62 -0.73 -8.23
N LEU A 337 -24.07 -0.69 -6.97
CA LEU A 337 -23.27 -1.07 -5.82
C LEU A 337 -24.04 -2.05 -4.94
N ALA A 338 -23.31 -2.92 -4.27
CA ALA A 338 -23.85 -3.95 -3.39
C ALA A 338 -23.25 -3.90 -2.00
N GLN A 339 -24.00 -4.45 -1.04
CA GLN A 339 -23.57 -4.65 0.33
C GLN A 339 -23.44 -6.15 0.60
N GLY A 340 -22.20 -6.61 0.81
CA GLY A 340 -21.93 -7.99 1.20
C GLY A 340 -22.38 -8.28 2.63
N ARG A 341 -22.76 -9.53 2.93
CA ARG A 341 -23.23 -9.96 4.26
C ARG A 341 -22.22 -9.75 5.39
N ARG A 342 -20.92 -9.82 5.09
CA ARG A 342 -19.81 -9.68 6.05
C ARG A 342 -19.19 -8.28 6.06
N PHE A 343 -19.74 -7.35 5.28
CA PHE A 343 -19.20 -6.00 5.21
C PHE A 343 -19.51 -5.24 6.49
N ILE A 344 -18.70 -4.20 6.74
CA ILE A 344 -19.03 -3.19 7.74
C ILE A 344 -20.40 -2.60 7.36
N PRO A 345 -21.35 -2.47 8.30
CA PRO A 345 -22.66 -1.89 8.01
C PRO A 345 -22.52 -0.56 7.27
N ASN A 346 -23.39 -0.34 6.28
CA ASN A 346 -23.42 0.83 5.40
C ASN A 346 -22.26 0.98 4.40
N MET A 347 -21.35 0.01 4.31
CA MET A 347 -20.37 -0.04 3.22
C MET A 347 -20.99 -0.63 1.95
N TRP A 348 -20.85 0.08 0.83
CA TRP A 348 -21.33 -0.33 -0.50
C TRP A 348 -20.19 -0.33 -1.51
N SER A 349 -20.00 -1.45 -2.20
CA SER A 349 -18.87 -1.71 -3.09
C SER A 349 -19.31 -2.23 -4.46
N CYS A 350 -18.35 -2.30 -5.38
CA CYS A 350 -18.46 -3.08 -6.62
C CYS A 350 -18.70 -4.57 -6.31
N LEU A 351 -19.33 -5.27 -7.27
CA LEU A 351 -19.52 -6.73 -7.25
C LEU A 351 -18.20 -7.42 -7.60
N ALA A 352 -17.94 -8.59 -7.01
CA ALA A 352 -16.67 -9.29 -7.20
C ALA A 352 -16.81 -10.79 -6.99
N GLY A 353 -16.11 -11.56 -7.82
CA GLY A 353 -16.27 -13.01 -7.90
C GLY A 353 -15.03 -13.73 -8.38
N PHE A 354 -14.88 -14.98 -7.95
CA PHE A 354 -13.84 -15.85 -8.49
C PHE A 354 -14.17 -16.23 -9.94
N MET A 355 -13.14 -16.31 -10.78
CA MET A 355 -13.30 -16.89 -12.11
C MET A 355 -13.38 -18.41 -12.03
N GLU A 356 -14.23 -19.01 -12.86
CA GLU A 356 -14.33 -20.47 -12.97
C GLU A 356 -13.46 -21.04 -14.11
N PRO A 357 -13.08 -22.33 -14.05
CA PRO A 357 -12.33 -22.97 -15.11
C PRO A 357 -13.06 -22.91 -16.46
N GLY A 358 -12.38 -22.38 -17.48
CA GLY A 358 -12.92 -22.28 -18.85
C GLY A 358 -13.60 -20.95 -19.17
N GLU A 359 -13.70 -20.04 -18.21
CA GLU A 359 -14.26 -18.69 -18.43
C GLU A 359 -13.22 -17.71 -18.95
N SER A 360 -13.67 -16.78 -19.80
CA SER A 360 -12.94 -15.53 -20.02
C SER A 360 -13.19 -14.55 -18.86
N ILE A 361 -12.37 -13.50 -18.75
CA ILE A 361 -12.56 -12.43 -17.76
C ILE A 361 -13.93 -11.76 -17.94
N GLU A 362 -14.34 -11.55 -19.18
CA GLU A 362 -15.62 -10.94 -19.53
C GLU A 362 -16.80 -11.85 -19.19
N ASP A 363 -16.65 -13.16 -19.38
CA ASP A 363 -17.72 -14.12 -19.07
C ASP A 363 -17.91 -14.28 -17.56
N ALA A 364 -16.82 -14.38 -16.79
CA ALA A 364 -16.88 -14.33 -15.32
C ALA A 364 -17.56 -13.04 -14.84
N CYS A 365 -17.21 -11.89 -15.44
CA CYS A 365 -17.87 -10.62 -15.13
C CYS A 365 -19.37 -10.64 -15.40
N ARG A 366 -19.83 -11.25 -16.49
CA ARG A 366 -21.26 -11.34 -16.83
C ARG A 366 -21.99 -12.31 -15.92
N ARG A 367 -21.40 -13.47 -15.65
CA ARG A 367 -21.94 -14.49 -14.77
C ARG A 367 -22.14 -13.93 -13.37
N GLU A 368 -21.07 -13.41 -12.77
CA GLU A 368 -21.10 -12.94 -11.38
C GLU A 368 -22.16 -11.86 -11.15
N VAL A 369 -22.20 -10.85 -12.03
CA VAL A 369 -23.18 -9.76 -11.91
C VAL A 369 -24.61 -10.30 -12.06
N PHE A 370 -24.82 -11.25 -12.97
CA PHE A 370 -26.14 -11.83 -13.20
C PHE A 370 -26.60 -12.71 -12.03
N GLU A 371 -25.71 -13.53 -11.47
CA GLU A 371 -25.99 -14.40 -10.32
C GLU A 371 -26.32 -13.57 -9.07
N GLU A 372 -25.50 -12.56 -8.75
CA GLU A 372 -25.67 -11.76 -7.54
C GLU A 372 -26.86 -10.78 -7.60
N THR A 373 -27.16 -10.24 -8.78
CA THR A 373 -28.08 -9.09 -8.91
C THR A 373 -29.15 -9.19 -9.99
N GLY A 374 -29.13 -10.24 -10.82
CA GLY A 374 -30.03 -10.37 -11.99
C GLY A 374 -29.75 -9.37 -13.11
N ILE A 375 -28.73 -8.51 -12.97
CA ILE A 375 -28.34 -7.54 -13.99
C ILE A 375 -27.51 -8.23 -15.07
N ARG A 376 -27.87 -8.00 -16.33
CA ARG A 376 -27.15 -8.48 -17.50
C ARG A 376 -26.15 -7.42 -17.93
N VAL A 377 -24.92 -7.85 -18.24
CA VAL A 377 -23.83 -6.98 -18.69
C VAL A 377 -23.50 -7.28 -20.15
N GLY A 378 -23.46 -6.22 -20.97
CA GLY A 378 -23.06 -6.27 -22.37
C GLY A 378 -21.55 -6.08 -22.51
N ARG A 379 -21.13 -4.84 -22.79
CA ARG A 379 -19.71 -4.48 -22.93
C ARG A 379 -19.01 -4.54 -21.57
N VAL A 380 -17.83 -5.16 -21.56
CA VAL A 380 -16.90 -5.22 -20.43
C VAL A 380 -15.59 -4.57 -20.88
N THR A 381 -15.03 -3.69 -20.04
CA THR A 381 -13.75 -3.01 -20.31
C THR A 381 -12.81 -3.22 -19.13
N TYR A 382 -11.59 -3.66 -19.40
CA TYR A 382 -10.54 -3.74 -18.39
C TYR A 382 -10.13 -2.34 -17.91
N HIS A 383 -9.95 -2.18 -16.60
CA HIS A 383 -9.47 -0.95 -15.98
C HIS A 383 -8.04 -1.12 -15.47
N SER A 384 -7.84 -1.98 -14.47
CA SER A 384 -6.54 -2.20 -13.82
C SER A 384 -6.58 -3.47 -12.96
N THR A 385 -5.43 -3.89 -12.42
CA THR A 385 -5.35 -5.01 -11.46
C THR A 385 -4.78 -4.59 -10.12
N GLN A 386 -5.17 -5.29 -9.05
CA GLN A 386 -4.62 -5.11 -7.72
C GLN A 386 -4.39 -6.48 -7.05
N PRO A 387 -3.16 -6.80 -6.62
CA PRO A 387 -2.92 -7.97 -5.78
C PRO A 387 -3.72 -7.87 -4.47
N TRP A 388 -4.27 -8.98 -4.03
CA TRP A 388 -5.00 -9.07 -2.77
C TRP A 388 -4.52 -10.29 -1.98
N PRO A 389 -3.60 -10.10 -1.02
CA PRO A 389 -2.85 -11.19 -0.41
C PRO A 389 -3.63 -11.88 0.72
N PHE A 390 -4.96 -11.97 0.65
CA PHE A 390 -5.76 -12.57 1.72
C PHE A 390 -6.88 -13.46 1.13
N PRO A 391 -6.60 -14.75 0.84
CA PRO A 391 -5.32 -15.44 1.03
C PRO A 391 -4.30 -15.15 -0.10
N THR A 392 -4.69 -15.27 -1.38
CA THR A 392 -3.77 -15.05 -2.53
C THR A 392 -4.56 -14.83 -3.82
N GLN A 393 -5.04 -13.60 -4.01
CA GLN A 393 -5.88 -13.24 -5.17
C GLN A 393 -5.22 -12.17 -6.04
N ILE A 394 -5.62 -12.15 -7.31
CA ILE A 394 -5.43 -10.99 -8.18
C ILE A 394 -6.80 -10.42 -8.54
N MET A 395 -7.06 -9.20 -8.06
CA MET A 395 -8.29 -8.49 -8.37
C MET A 395 -8.17 -7.88 -9.76
N ILE A 396 -9.04 -8.28 -10.67
CA ILE A 396 -9.12 -7.82 -12.04
C ILE A 396 -10.27 -6.80 -12.12
N GLY A 397 -9.92 -5.52 -12.14
CA GLY A 397 -10.86 -4.42 -12.15
C GLY A 397 -11.47 -4.17 -13.53
N LEU A 398 -12.80 -4.15 -13.59
CA LEU A 398 -13.58 -4.07 -14.81
C LEU A 398 -14.63 -2.95 -14.73
N ILE A 399 -15.01 -2.44 -15.90
CA ILE A 399 -16.17 -1.58 -16.09
C ILE A 399 -17.16 -2.33 -16.98
N GLY A 400 -18.32 -2.64 -16.42
CA GLY A 400 -19.42 -3.34 -17.12
C GLY A 400 -20.54 -2.38 -17.49
N HIS A 401 -21.14 -2.56 -18.66
CA HIS A 401 -22.33 -1.82 -19.08
C HIS A 401 -23.58 -2.69 -19.00
N ALA A 402 -24.51 -2.32 -18.13
CA ALA A 402 -25.77 -3.05 -17.97
C ALA A 402 -26.66 -2.94 -19.21
N THR A 403 -27.43 -4.00 -19.48
CA THR A 403 -28.43 -4.05 -20.56
C THR A 403 -29.87 -4.06 -20.03
N ASN A 404 -30.06 -4.20 -18.72
CA ASN A 404 -31.34 -4.07 -18.00
C ASN A 404 -31.13 -3.31 -16.67
N THR A 405 -32.22 -2.99 -15.98
CA THR A 405 -32.20 -2.20 -14.74
C THR A 405 -32.85 -2.88 -13.55
N ASP A 406 -33.66 -3.91 -13.77
CA ASP A 406 -34.39 -4.61 -12.72
C ASP A 406 -33.46 -5.50 -11.89
N ILE A 407 -33.25 -5.12 -10.64
CA ILE A 407 -32.37 -5.83 -9.71
C ILE A 407 -33.15 -6.94 -9.01
N THR A 408 -32.61 -8.15 -9.04
CA THR A 408 -33.03 -9.28 -8.21
C THR A 408 -31.82 -9.76 -7.41
N VAL A 409 -31.78 -9.41 -6.13
CA VAL A 409 -30.61 -9.72 -5.29
C VAL A 409 -30.64 -11.17 -4.84
N ASP A 410 -29.57 -11.92 -5.10
CA ASP A 410 -29.37 -13.19 -4.39
C ASP A 410 -29.05 -12.89 -2.93
N LYS A 411 -30.04 -13.13 -2.08
CA LYS A 411 -29.90 -12.91 -0.65
C LYS A 411 -28.91 -13.87 -0.02
N SER A 412 -28.55 -14.99 -0.64
CA SER A 412 -27.59 -15.96 -0.08
C SER A 412 -26.18 -15.35 0.06
N GLU A 413 -25.80 -14.46 -0.85
CA GLU A 413 -24.49 -13.80 -0.89
C GLU A 413 -24.54 -12.34 -0.44
N LEU A 414 -25.51 -11.59 -0.94
CA LEU A 414 -25.63 -10.15 -0.71
C LEU A 414 -26.73 -9.81 0.30
N SER A 415 -26.47 -8.80 1.12
CA SER A 415 -27.52 -8.18 1.93
C SER A 415 -28.45 -7.36 1.04
N ASP A 416 -27.90 -6.57 0.12
CA ASP A 416 -28.66 -5.69 -0.77
C ASP A 416 -27.83 -5.22 -1.98
N ALA A 417 -28.50 -4.75 -3.05
CA ALA A 417 -27.87 -4.12 -4.21
C ALA A 417 -28.76 -3.00 -4.77
N LYS A 418 -28.16 -1.86 -5.13
CA LYS A 418 -28.87 -0.65 -5.57
C LYS A 418 -28.13 0.13 -6.64
N TRP A 419 -28.91 0.84 -7.45
CA TRP A 419 -28.41 1.89 -8.34
C TRP A 419 -28.20 3.19 -7.58
N PHE A 420 -27.00 3.76 -7.64
CA PHE A 420 -26.66 5.05 -7.07
C PHE A 420 -26.34 6.06 -8.17
N SER A 421 -26.93 7.24 -8.09
CA SER A 421 -26.59 8.37 -8.95
C SER A 421 -25.17 8.87 -8.68
N ARG A 422 -24.60 9.60 -9.64
CA ARG A 422 -23.28 10.25 -9.48
C ARG A 422 -23.20 11.12 -8.22
N SER A 423 -24.26 11.87 -7.88
CA SER A 423 -24.28 12.70 -6.68
C SER A 423 -24.28 11.88 -5.40
N GLU A 424 -25.03 10.76 -5.35
CA GLU A 424 -25.01 9.86 -4.19
C GLU A 424 -23.64 9.21 -4.03
N VAL A 425 -23.01 8.76 -5.14
CA VAL A 425 -21.66 8.19 -5.10
C VAL A 425 -20.63 9.21 -4.56
N VAL A 426 -20.69 10.47 -5.00
CA VAL A 426 -19.83 11.54 -4.45
C VAL A 426 -20.08 11.74 -2.95
N GLN A 427 -21.34 11.73 -2.51
CA GLN A 427 -21.67 11.84 -1.09
C GLN A 427 -21.14 10.64 -0.28
N MET A 428 -21.20 9.42 -0.84
CA MET A 428 -20.67 8.22 -0.20
C MET A 428 -19.14 8.24 -0.09
N MET A 429 -18.44 8.67 -1.14
CA MET A 429 -16.98 8.81 -1.12
C MET A 429 -16.52 9.88 -0.12
N THR A 430 -17.29 10.96 0.02
CA THR A 430 -17.00 12.06 0.97
C THR A 430 -17.58 11.85 2.36
N ARG A 431 -18.17 10.67 2.66
CA ARG A 431 -18.78 10.32 3.96
C ARG A 431 -19.94 11.23 4.39
N ASN A 432 -20.64 11.85 3.44
CA ASN A 432 -21.74 12.80 3.67
C ASN A 432 -23.11 12.30 3.17
N HIS A 433 -23.24 11.02 2.83
CA HIS A 433 -24.51 10.46 2.35
C HIS A 433 -25.58 10.49 3.46
N PRO A 434 -26.84 10.92 3.19
CA PRO A 434 -27.88 11.08 4.23
C PRO A 434 -28.17 9.82 5.05
N HIS A 435 -28.04 8.64 4.43
CA HIS A 435 -28.23 7.35 5.09
C HIS A 435 -26.95 6.78 5.74
N GLY A 436 -25.86 7.55 5.80
CA GLY A 436 -24.57 7.10 6.33
C GLY A 436 -23.85 6.09 5.45
N TYR A 437 -24.25 5.96 4.18
CA TYR A 437 -23.62 5.05 3.23
C TYR A 437 -22.23 5.54 2.82
N PHE A 438 -21.31 4.61 2.64
CA PHE A 438 -19.94 4.92 2.24
C PHE A 438 -19.33 3.85 1.33
N ASN A 439 -18.29 4.25 0.59
CA ASN A 439 -17.54 3.36 -0.28
C ASN A 439 -16.25 2.83 0.38
N PRO A 440 -15.66 1.74 -0.17
CA PRO A 440 -14.35 1.25 0.25
C PRO A 440 -13.27 2.34 0.34
N PRO A 441 -12.24 2.13 1.19
CA PRO A 441 -11.15 3.09 1.37
C PRO A 441 -10.34 3.28 0.08
N HIS A 442 -9.60 4.38 0.00
CA HIS A 442 -8.84 4.78 -1.19
C HIS A 442 -7.82 3.74 -1.68
N ASN A 443 -7.32 2.87 -0.79
CA ASN A 443 -6.40 1.78 -1.11
C ASN A 443 -7.05 0.57 -1.81
N ALA A 444 -8.39 0.51 -1.87
CA ALA A 444 -9.09 -0.62 -2.48
C ALA A 444 -9.34 -0.40 -3.97
N ILE A 445 -9.14 -1.42 -4.80
CA ILE A 445 -9.45 -1.36 -6.25
C ILE A 445 -10.89 -0.92 -6.54
N ALA A 446 -11.85 -1.33 -5.70
CA ALA A 446 -13.23 -0.88 -5.78
C ALA A 446 -13.36 0.65 -5.72
N HIS A 447 -12.56 1.32 -4.88
CA HIS A 447 -12.55 2.78 -4.81
C HIS A 447 -12.06 3.40 -6.12
N HIS A 448 -11.00 2.84 -6.72
CA HIS A 448 -10.48 3.31 -8.01
C HIS A 448 -11.50 3.13 -9.14
N LEU A 449 -12.22 2.01 -9.18
CA LEU A 449 -13.29 1.78 -10.16
C LEU A 449 -14.47 2.75 -9.98
N ILE A 450 -14.88 3.01 -8.74
CA ILE A 450 -15.93 3.99 -8.42
C ILE A 450 -15.47 5.40 -8.82
N LYS A 451 -14.21 5.76 -8.53
CA LYS A 451 -13.61 7.04 -8.93
C LYS A 451 -13.57 7.18 -10.45
N ALA A 452 -13.24 6.12 -11.18
CA ALA A 452 -13.25 6.11 -12.64
C ALA A 452 -14.64 6.40 -13.23
N PHE A 453 -15.71 5.85 -12.63
CA PHE A 453 -17.08 6.20 -12.99
C PHE A 453 -17.34 7.70 -12.86
N LEU A 454 -16.89 8.34 -11.78
CA LEU A 454 -17.09 9.77 -11.53
C LEU A 454 -16.34 10.68 -12.52
N HIS A 455 -15.11 10.35 -12.90
CA HIS A 455 -14.32 11.18 -13.84
C HIS A 455 -14.77 11.06 -15.29
N ASN A 456 -15.48 10.00 -15.65
CA ASN A 456 -15.90 9.76 -17.03
C ASN A 456 -17.17 10.56 -17.41
N THR A 457 -17.13 11.89 -17.23
CA THR A 457 -18.22 12.84 -17.53
C THR A 457 -18.21 13.39 -18.95
N SER A 458 -17.23 13.04 -19.79
CA SER A 458 -17.17 13.52 -21.17
C SER A 458 -16.42 12.56 -22.09
N SER A 459 -17.13 12.10 -23.12
CA SER A 459 -16.59 11.61 -24.40
C SER A 459 -16.18 10.13 -24.52
N LYS A 460 -16.94 9.41 -25.37
CA LYS A 460 -16.52 8.31 -26.26
C LYS A 460 -15.62 7.23 -25.64
N ILE A 461 -16.25 6.16 -25.16
CA ILE A 461 -15.77 4.79 -25.29
C ILE A 461 -16.87 3.93 -25.87
#